data_AF-A0A2A2AA81-F1
#
_entry.id   AF-A0A2A2AA81-F1
#
_cell.length_a   1.000
_cell.length_b   1.000
_cell.length_c   1.000
_cell.angle_alpha   90.00
_cell.angle_beta   90.00
_cell.angle_gamma   90.00
#
_symmetry.space_group_name_H-M   'P 1'
#
loop_
_entity.id
_entity.type
_entity.pdbx_description
1 polymer ?
#
loop_
_entity_poly.entity_id
_entity_poly.type
_entity_poly.pdbx_seq_one_letter_code
_entity_poly.pdbx_strand_id
1 'polypeptide(L)'
;MHQSAGSLALGQQRIVEIARALCTDPMLLLLDEPAAGLRLQEKQALARLLTQLRSEGMAVLIVEHDMDFIMGLMDRIVVMEFGSRIAQGKPEEIRNDPAVLRAYLGGVEIDGETAPESPQADAAATATPTASRPEGASA
;
A
#
# COMPACT_ATOMS: atom_id res chain seq x y z
N MET A 1 26.72 -26.06 21.16
CA MET A 1 25.37 -26.02 21.79
C MET A 1 24.39 -25.50 20.77
N HIS A 2 23.21 -26.11 20.65
CA HIS A 2 22.13 -25.64 19.78
C HIS A 2 21.00 -25.10 20.67
N GLN A 3 20.41 -23.98 20.28
CA GLN A 3 19.28 -23.35 20.96
C GLN A 3 18.01 -23.55 20.12
N SER A 4 16.86 -23.75 20.77
CA SER A 4 15.58 -23.84 20.07
C SER A 4 15.19 -22.49 19.49
N ALA A 5 14.72 -22.45 18.24
CA ALA A 5 14.31 -21.21 17.57
C ALA A 5 13.25 -20.42 18.36
N GLY A 6 12.30 -21.11 19.00
CA GLY A 6 11.26 -20.47 19.81
C GLY A 6 11.76 -19.80 21.10
N SER A 7 13.01 -20.04 21.48
CA SER A 7 13.64 -19.39 22.65
C SER A 7 14.49 -18.17 22.29
N LEU A 8 14.58 -17.84 20.99
CA LEU A 8 15.29 -16.66 20.51
C LEU A 8 14.49 -15.39 20.79
N ALA A 9 15.17 -14.24 20.88
CA ALA A 9 14.49 -12.95 20.90
C ALA A 9 13.73 -12.71 19.57
N LEU A 10 12.65 -11.92 19.59
CA LEU A 10 11.80 -11.71 18.41
C LEU A 10 12.60 -11.24 17.17
N GLY A 11 13.53 -10.30 17.34
CA GLY A 11 14.40 -9.87 16.23
C GLY A 11 15.25 -11.00 15.67
N GLN A 12 15.76 -11.89 16.53
CA GLN A 12 16.52 -13.07 16.09
C GLN A 12 15.63 -14.09 15.38
N GLN A 13 14.41 -14.31 15.88
CA GLN A 13 13.43 -15.18 15.21
C GLN A 13 13.13 -14.67 13.79
N ARG A 14 12.93 -13.36 13.62
CA ARG A 14 12.69 -12.75 12.31
C ARG A 14 13.85 -12.97 11.34
N ILE A 15 15.10 -12.83 11.81
CA ILE A 15 16.29 -13.10 11.00
C ILE A 15 16.35 -14.57 10.58
N VAL A 16 16.02 -15.49 11.48
CA VAL A 16 15.98 -16.94 11.17
C VAL A 16 14.90 -17.25 10.12
N GLU A 17 13.74 -16.60 10.19
CA GLU A 17 12.68 -16.76 9.18
C GLU A 17 13.13 -16.29 7.80
N ILE A 18 13.81 -15.14 7.71
CA ILE A 18 14.38 -14.62 6.47
C ILE A 18 15.48 -15.55 5.97
N ALA A 19 16.40 -15.98 6.83
CA ALA A 19 17.45 -16.92 6.47
C ALA A 19 16.87 -18.23 5.90
N ARG A 20 15.80 -18.75 6.50
CA ARG A 20 15.08 -19.92 5.99
C ARG A 20 14.51 -19.69 4.60
N ALA A 21 13.96 -18.50 4.32
CA ALA A 21 13.47 -18.17 2.99
C ALA A 21 14.63 -18.10 1.96
N LEU A 22 15.77 -17.51 2.35
CA LEU A 22 16.96 -17.39 1.49
C LEU A 22 17.60 -18.74 1.14
N CYS A 23 17.44 -19.77 1.97
CA CYS A 23 17.91 -21.14 1.65
C CYS A 23 17.29 -21.71 0.37
N THR A 24 16.22 -21.12 -0.15
CA THR A 24 15.58 -21.54 -1.40
C THR A 24 16.14 -20.88 -2.66
N ASP A 25 17.17 -20.03 -2.51
CA ASP A 25 17.75 -19.23 -3.59
C ASP A 25 16.69 -18.43 -4.39
N PRO A 26 15.86 -17.60 -3.73
CA PRO A 26 14.77 -16.92 -4.39
C PRO A 26 15.30 -15.79 -5.30
N MET A 27 14.54 -15.45 -6.34
CA MET A 27 14.78 -14.21 -7.12
C MET A 27 14.05 -12.99 -6.52
N LEU A 28 13.00 -13.24 -5.73
CA LEU A 28 12.16 -12.23 -5.10
C LEU A 28 11.82 -12.67 -3.67
N LEU A 29 12.12 -11.81 -2.71
CA LEU A 29 11.75 -11.98 -1.32
C LEU A 29 10.50 -11.14 -1.00
N LEU A 30 9.41 -11.79 -0.60
CA LEU A 30 8.19 -11.12 -0.12
C LEU A 30 8.16 -11.14 1.40
N LEU A 31 7.94 -10.00 2.02
CA LEU A 31 7.88 -9.86 3.48
C LEU A 31 6.60 -9.12 3.87
N ASP A 32 5.85 -9.71 4.78
CA ASP A 32 4.63 -9.15 5.34
C ASP A 32 4.91 -8.66 6.77
N GLU A 33 4.87 -7.33 6.95
CA GLU A 33 5.17 -6.62 8.19
C GLU A 33 6.44 -7.11 8.94
N PRO A 34 7.61 -7.18 8.29
CA PRO A 34 8.81 -7.74 8.89
C PRO A 34 9.34 -6.95 10.09
N ALA A 35 9.03 -5.65 10.21
CA ALA A 35 9.46 -4.79 11.30
C ALA A 35 8.51 -4.81 12.52
N ALA A 36 7.35 -5.47 12.40
CA ALA A 36 6.36 -5.54 13.47
C ALA A 36 6.94 -6.15 14.76
N GLY A 37 6.70 -5.47 15.88
CA GLY A 37 7.15 -5.88 17.22
C GLY A 37 8.65 -5.72 17.50
N LEU A 38 9.45 -5.27 16.52
CA LEU A 38 10.89 -5.08 16.68
C LEU A 38 11.22 -3.76 17.39
N ARG A 39 12.28 -3.78 18.21
CA ARG A 39 12.86 -2.56 18.80
C ARG A 39 13.67 -1.80 17.75
N LEU A 40 13.97 -0.53 18.02
CA LEU A 40 14.70 0.34 17.10
C LEU A 40 16.02 -0.29 16.58
N GLN A 41 16.84 -0.86 17.46
CA GLN A 41 18.10 -1.49 17.05
C GLN A 41 17.88 -2.73 16.16
N GLU A 42 16.81 -3.49 16.43
CA GLU A 42 16.43 -4.66 15.64
C GLU A 42 15.90 -4.25 14.25
N LYS A 43 15.07 -3.20 14.18
CA LYS A 43 14.63 -2.60 12.91
C LYS A 43 15.80 -2.12 12.06
N GLN A 44 16.77 -1.45 12.68
CA GLN A 44 17.99 -1.02 11.98
C GLN A 44 18.83 -2.20 11.48
N ALA A 45 18.92 -3.29 12.24
CA ALA A 45 19.62 -4.49 11.80
C ALA A 45 18.89 -5.16 10.62
N LEU A 46 17.57 -5.24 10.68
CA LEU A 46 16.74 -5.74 9.59
C LEU A 46 16.90 -4.88 8.33
N ALA A 47 16.82 -3.55 8.45
CA ALA A 47 17.02 -2.64 7.32
C ALA A 47 18.39 -2.84 6.66
N ARG A 48 19.46 -2.98 7.45
CA ARG A 48 20.81 -3.27 6.91
C ARG A 48 20.86 -4.59 6.15
N LEU A 49 20.24 -5.65 6.68
CA LEU A 49 20.16 -6.94 5.99
C LEU A 49 19.43 -6.80 4.65
N LEU A 50 18.28 -6.14 4.61
CA LEU A 50 17.47 -5.99 3.40
C LEU A 50 18.20 -5.15 2.34
N THR A 51 18.89 -4.08 2.75
CA THR A 51 19.76 -3.29 1.87
C THR A 51 20.91 -4.13 1.30
N GLN A 52 21.51 -5.00 2.11
CA GLN A 52 22.56 -5.90 1.64
C GLN A 52 22.02 -6.88 0.58
N LEU A 53 20.90 -7.55 0.85
CA LEU A 53 20.29 -8.50 -0.09
C LEU A 53 19.96 -7.82 -1.42
N ARG A 54 19.39 -6.60 -1.37
CA ARG A 54 19.16 -5.77 -2.57
C ARG A 54 20.46 -5.51 -3.32
N SER A 55 21.55 -5.16 -2.61
CA SER A 55 22.85 -4.88 -3.25
C SER A 55 23.46 -6.11 -3.93
N GLU A 56 23.08 -7.31 -3.50
CA GLU A 56 23.47 -8.59 -4.11
C GLU A 56 22.56 -8.97 -5.30
N GLY A 57 21.58 -8.13 -5.66
CA GLY A 57 20.71 -8.31 -6.82
C GLY A 57 19.35 -8.96 -6.52
N MET A 58 19.04 -9.22 -5.25
CA MET A 58 17.73 -9.74 -4.83
C MET A 58 16.65 -8.68 -4.97
N ALA A 59 15.53 -9.02 -5.60
CA ALA A 59 14.33 -8.18 -5.54
C ALA A 59 13.64 -8.36 -4.18
N VAL A 60 13.18 -7.27 -3.57
CA VAL A 60 12.50 -7.32 -2.27
C VAL A 60 11.17 -6.56 -2.37
N LEU A 61 10.08 -7.22 -2.01
CA LEU A 61 8.76 -6.63 -1.87
C LEU A 61 8.33 -6.71 -0.40
N ILE A 62 8.02 -5.56 0.18
CA ILE A 62 7.64 -5.44 1.59
C ILE A 62 6.25 -4.82 1.68
N VAL A 63 5.39 -5.46 2.46
CA VAL A 63 4.15 -4.88 2.97
C VAL A 63 4.47 -4.34 4.37
N GLU A 64 4.32 -3.04 4.55
CA GLU A 64 4.57 -2.36 5.82
C GLU A 64 3.66 -1.16 5.98
N HIS A 65 3.40 -0.83 7.24
CA HIS A 65 2.69 0.39 7.63
C HIS A 65 3.57 1.33 8.48
N ASP A 66 4.78 0.91 8.86
CA ASP A 66 5.76 1.75 9.56
C ASP A 66 6.44 2.75 8.61
N MET A 67 6.03 4.02 8.68
CA MET A 67 6.57 5.10 7.85
C MET A 67 8.07 5.35 8.08
N ASP A 68 8.57 5.27 9.32
CA ASP A 68 9.98 5.52 9.61
C ASP A 68 10.86 4.42 8.99
N PHE A 69 10.38 3.19 8.98
CA PHE A 69 11.09 2.06 8.39
C PHE A 69 11.10 2.10 6.86
N ILE A 70 9.95 2.33 6.22
CA ILE A 70 9.86 2.27 4.74
C ILE A 70 10.60 3.43 4.06
N MET A 71 10.63 4.61 4.69
CA MET A 71 11.19 5.82 4.08
C MET A 71 12.70 5.75 3.87
N GLY A 72 13.41 4.97 4.69
CA GLY A 72 14.86 4.80 4.58
C GLY A 72 15.29 3.56 3.78
N LEU A 73 14.35 2.72 3.35
CA LEU A 73 14.64 1.39 2.81
C LEU A 73 14.08 1.16 1.40
N MET A 74 12.93 1.75 1.07
CA MET A 74 12.25 1.49 -0.20
C MET A 74 12.76 2.38 -1.34
N ASP A 75 12.91 1.81 -2.54
CA ASP A 75 13.16 2.58 -3.76
C ASP A 75 11.87 3.20 -4.33
N ARG A 76 10.77 2.45 -4.21
CA ARG A 76 9.43 2.82 -4.68
C ARG A 76 8.41 2.31 -3.69
N ILE A 77 7.36 3.10 -3.50
CA ILE A 77 6.27 2.79 -2.59
C ILE A 77 4.96 2.86 -3.36
N VAL A 78 4.07 1.91 -3.09
CA VAL A 78 2.68 1.91 -3.53
C VAL A 78 1.82 1.99 -2.27
N VAL A 79 0.94 2.98 -2.21
CA VAL A 79 0.02 3.15 -1.07
C VAL A 79 -1.36 2.70 -1.50
N MET A 80 -1.98 1.88 -0.66
CA MET A 80 -3.32 1.33 -0.90
C MET A 80 -4.25 1.69 0.25
N GLU A 81 -5.49 2.02 -0.08
CA GLU A 81 -6.58 2.31 0.86
C GLU A 81 -7.84 1.61 0.35
N PHE A 82 -8.53 0.86 1.22
CA PHE A 82 -9.72 0.07 0.85
C PHE A 82 -9.57 -0.77 -0.43
N GLY A 83 -8.40 -1.38 -0.62
CA GLY A 83 -8.10 -2.21 -1.80
C GLY A 83 -7.80 -1.43 -3.09
N SER A 84 -7.83 -0.10 -3.05
CA SER A 84 -7.52 0.78 -4.18
C SER A 84 -6.17 1.45 -4.00
N ARG A 85 -5.38 1.55 -5.08
CA ARG A 85 -4.13 2.31 -5.06
C ARG A 85 -4.43 3.80 -5.01
N ILE A 86 -3.97 4.49 -3.97
CA ILE A 86 -4.15 5.93 -3.80
C ILE A 86 -2.93 6.74 -4.26
N ALA A 87 -1.72 6.17 -4.15
CA ALA A 87 -0.49 6.83 -4.56
C ALA A 87 0.60 5.83 -4.97
N GLN A 88 1.56 6.27 -5.78
CA GLN A 88 2.75 5.50 -6.14
C GLN A 88 3.90 6.43 -6.52
N GLY A 89 5.08 6.21 -5.95
CA GLY A 89 6.22 7.09 -6.19
C GLY A 89 7.46 6.69 -5.41
N LYS A 90 8.45 7.59 -5.40
CA LYS A 90 9.59 7.52 -4.48
C LYS A 90 9.14 7.84 -3.05
N PRO A 91 9.90 7.44 -2.01
CA PRO A 91 9.55 7.75 -0.62
C PRO A 91 9.29 9.23 -0.36
N GLU A 92 10.10 10.12 -0.93
CA GLU A 92 9.95 11.58 -0.78
C GLU A 92 8.66 12.12 -1.43
N GLU A 93 8.23 11.53 -2.54
CA GLU A 93 6.98 11.90 -3.21
C GLU A 93 5.77 11.43 -2.37
N ILE A 94 5.82 10.18 -1.89
CA ILE A 94 4.76 9.59 -1.06
C ILE A 94 4.60 10.32 0.27
N ARG A 95 5.71 10.73 0.90
CA ARG A 95 5.67 11.47 2.18
C ARG A 95 4.90 12.79 2.07
N ASN A 96 4.98 13.44 0.92
CA ASN A 96 4.36 14.74 0.68
C ASN A 96 3.00 14.63 -0.04
N ASP A 97 2.54 13.42 -0.34
CA ASP A 97 1.29 13.19 -1.04
C ASP A 97 0.08 13.49 -0.11
N PRO A 98 -0.80 14.44 -0.48
CA PRO A 98 -1.94 14.81 0.36
C PRO A 98 -2.93 13.66 0.61
N ALA A 99 -3.11 12.75 -0.34
CA ALA A 99 -3.99 11.59 -0.15
C ALA A 99 -3.39 10.59 0.85
N VAL A 100 -2.07 10.38 0.80
CA VAL A 100 -1.35 9.54 1.75
C VAL A 100 -1.38 10.13 3.15
N LEU A 101 -1.14 11.44 3.29
CA LEU A 101 -1.24 12.14 4.57
C LEU A 101 -2.63 12.02 5.20
N ARG A 102 -3.69 12.17 4.39
CA ARG A 102 -5.08 12.04 4.84
C ARG A 102 -5.40 10.61 5.29
N ALA A 103 -4.95 9.61 4.53
CA ALA A 103 -5.15 8.20 4.87
C ALA A 103 -4.40 7.82 6.16
N TYR A 104 -3.18 8.32 6.36
CA TYR A 104 -2.35 8.01 7.53
C TYR A 104 -2.80 8.73 8.81
N LEU A 105 -3.26 9.98 8.71
CA LEU A 105 -3.74 10.77 9.84
C LEU A 105 -5.19 10.48 10.23
N GLY A 106 -5.89 9.65 9.44
CA GLY A 106 -7.28 9.27 9.70
C GLY A 106 -8.22 10.47 9.60
N GLY A 107 -8.41 10.98 8.38
CA GLY A 107 -9.57 11.81 8.05
C GLY A 107 -9.85 12.95 9.02
N VAL A 108 -8.83 13.70 9.44
CA VAL A 108 -9.10 15.04 9.98
C VAL A 108 -9.62 15.84 8.80
N GLU A 109 -10.95 15.92 8.68
CA GLU A 109 -11.59 16.99 7.93
C GLU A 109 -11.05 18.28 8.52
N ILE A 110 -10.12 18.90 7.80
CA ILE A 110 -9.79 20.29 8.04
C ILE A 110 -11.03 21.02 7.51
N ASP A 111 -12.02 21.21 8.39
CA ASP A 111 -13.20 22.04 8.14
C ASP A 111 -12.72 23.44 7.79
N GLY A 112 -12.51 23.69 6.50
CA GLY A 112 -11.91 24.94 6.08
C GLY A 112 -11.46 25.01 4.63
N GLU A 113 -12.27 24.57 3.67
CA GLU A 113 -12.33 25.22 2.35
C GLU A 113 -13.63 24.78 1.64
N THR A 114 -14.57 25.71 1.49
CA THR A 114 -15.81 25.51 0.72
C THR A 114 -15.45 25.43 -0.76
N ALA A 115 -15.74 24.30 -1.39
CA ALA A 115 -15.61 24.15 -2.84
C ALA A 115 -16.63 25.08 -3.56
N PRO A 116 -16.25 25.76 -4.66
CA PRO A 116 -17.22 26.48 -5.47
C PRO A 116 -18.06 25.49 -6.27
N GLU A 117 -19.37 25.68 -6.20
CA GLU A 117 -20.39 24.96 -6.94
C GLU A 117 -20.12 25.07 -8.46
N SER A 118 -20.05 23.94 -9.16
CA SER A 118 -19.93 23.92 -10.61
C SER A 118 -21.29 24.22 -11.27
N PRO A 119 -21.37 25.07 -12.30
CA PRO A 119 -22.63 25.43 -12.94
C PRO A 119 -23.14 24.31 -13.85
N GLN A 120 -24.41 23.93 -13.68
CA GLN A 120 -25.14 23.04 -14.60
C GLN A 120 -25.38 23.74 -15.94
N ALA A 121 -24.92 23.11 -17.02
CA ALA A 121 -25.22 23.49 -18.39
C ALA A 121 -26.28 22.54 -18.99
N ASP A 122 -27.48 23.10 -19.16
CA ASP A 122 -28.42 23.01 -20.27
C ASP A 122 -28.72 21.66 -20.97
N ALA A 123 -30.00 21.29 -20.99
CA ALA A 123 -30.56 20.34 -21.96
C ALA A 123 -31.90 20.87 -22.48
N ALA A 124 -31.82 21.56 -23.61
CA ALA A 124 -32.95 22.03 -24.39
C ALA A 124 -33.74 20.89 -25.05
N ALA A 125 -35.03 21.16 -25.22
CA ALA A 125 -36.12 20.38 -25.79
C ALA A 125 -35.83 19.61 -27.08
N THR A 126 -36.60 18.53 -27.32
CA THR A 126 -37.43 18.40 -28.55
C THR A 126 -38.42 17.24 -28.48
N ALA A 127 -39.49 17.39 -29.26
CA ALA A 127 -40.81 16.79 -29.12
C ALA A 127 -40.97 15.37 -29.68
N THR A 128 -41.96 14.68 -29.11
CA THR A 128 -42.64 13.49 -29.66
C THR A 128 -43.51 13.88 -30.87
N PRO A 129 -43.68 12.99 -31.87
CA PRO A 129 -45.05 12.52 -32.08
C PRO A 129 -45.17 11.02 -32.41
N THR A 130 -46.13 10.41 -31.71
CA THR A 130 -47.08 9.35 -32.07
C THR A 130 -46.95 8.67 -33.42
N ALA A 131 -46.82 7.33 -33.39
CA ALA A 131 -47.33 6.44 -34.43
C ALA A 131 -48.01 5.22 -33.79
N SER A 132 -49.27 5.05 -34.14
CA SER A 132 -50.20 3.98 -33.74
C SER A 132 -50.08 2.74 -34.65
N ARG A 133 -50.26 1.55 -34.09
CA ARG A 133 -50.71 0.31 -34.79
C ARG A 133 -51.41 -0.63 -33.78
N PRO A 134 -52.28 -1.54 -34.22
CA PRO A 134 -53.50 -1.92 -33.52
C PRO A 134 -53.46 -3.33 -32.91
N GLU A 135 -54.57 -3.65 -32.27
CA GLU A 135 -54.99 -4.86 -31.57
C GLU A 135 -54.76 -6.21 -32.28
N GLY A 136 -54.69 -7.27 -31.46
CA GLY A 136 -54.80 -8.69 -31.84
C GLY A 136 -54.11 -9.58 -30.79
N ALA A 137 -54.77 -9.95 -29.69
CA ALA A 137 -55.62 -11.14 -29.52
C ALA A 137 -54.85 -12.46 -29.23
N SER A 138 -54.91 -12.86 -27.95
CA SER A 138 -54.93 -14.21 -27.36
C SER A 138 -54.66 -15.43 -28.26
N ALA A 139 -53.60 -16.18 -27.93
CA ALA A 139 -53.60 -17.61 -27.53
C ALA A 139 -52.16 -18.14 -27.47
#